data_AF-H2ZYE1-F1
#
_entry.id   AF-H2ZYE1-F1
#
_cell.length_a   1.000
_cell.length_b   1.000
_cell.length_c   1.000
_cell.angle_alpha   90.00
_cell.angle_beta   90.00
_cell.angle_gamma   90.00
#
_symmetry.space_group_name_H-M   'P 1'
#
loop_
_entity.id
_entity.type
_entity.pdbx_description
1 polymer ?
#
loop_
_entity_poly.entity_id
_entity_poly.type
_entity_poly.pdbx_seq_one_letter_code
_entity_poly.pdbx_strand_id
1 'polypeptide(L)'
;SGRASLIRMHAIPKPKEVDRWTEKRAVFGVYDNIGILGDFKVHPKQLIVGPSWLQGWSGNELQRCLRKRKLVGDRMFADELHNLNKRIRYLYKYLNRYGKHR
;
A
#
# COMPACT_ATOMS: atom_id res chain seq x y z
N SER A 1 -25.01 -38.07 7.93
CA SER A 1 -25.17 -37.01 8.95
C SER A 1 -24.17 -35.88 8.72
N GLY A 2 -24.57 -34.82 8.03
CA GLY A 2 -23.70 -33.67 7.74
C GLY A 2 -23.76 -32.64 8.86
N ARG A 3 -22.63 -32.37 9.53
CA ARG A 3 -22.52 -31.25 10.46
C ARG A 3 -22.43 -29.97 9.63
N ALA A 4 -23.53 -29.23 9.57
CA ALA A 4 -23.49 -27.82 9.15
C ALA A 4 -22.51 -27.09 10.07
N SER A 5 -21.52 -26.42 9.50
CA SER A 5 -20.64 -25.52 10.21
C SER A 5 -21.49 -24.42 10.83
N LEU A 6 -21.56 -24.40 12.17
CA LEU A 6 -22.23 -23.35 12.91
C LEU A 6 -21.43 -22.06 12.71
N ILE A 7 -21.89 -21.20 11.80
CA ILE A 7 -21.41 -19.81 11.72
C ILE A 7 -21.69 -19.20 13.09
N ARG A 8 -20.63 -18.90 13.86
CA ARG A 8 -20.74 -18.26 15.17
C ARG A 8 -21.02 -16.75 14.98
N MET A 9 -22.20 -16.43 14.44
CA MET A 9 -22.76 -15.09 14.44
C MET A 9 -23.82 -15.02 15.55
N HIS A 10 -23.56 -14.21 16.57
CA HIS A 10 -24.49 -14.01 17.69
C HIS A 10 -25.77 -13.24 17.28
N ALA A 11 -25.69 -12.45 16.19
CA ALA A 11 -26.83 -11.80 15.54
C ALA A 11 -26.43 -11.37 14.12
N ILE A 12 -27.43 -11.11 13.26
CA ILE A 12 -27.23 -10.47 11.96
C ILE A 12 -26.77 -9.03 12.20
N PRO A 13 -25.62 -8.58 11.63
CA PRO A 13 -25.21 -7.18 11.75
C PRO A 13 -26.24 -6.28 11.08
N LYS A 14 -26.47 -5.10 11.66
CA LYS A 14 -27.37 -4.11 11.06
C LYS A 14 -26.87 -3.73 9.66
N PRO A 15 -27.76 -3.54 8.68
CA PRO A 15 -27.38 -3.02 7.37
C PRO A 15 -26.59 -1.72 7.52
N LYS A 16 -25.45 -1.64 6.84
CA LYS A 16 -24.67 -0.41 6.79
C LYS A 16 -25.18 0.43 5.64
N GLU A 17 -25.84 1.54 5.96
CA GLU A 17 -26.17 2.55 4.96
C GLU A 17 -24.88 3.21 4.47
N VAL A 18 -24.76 3.34 3.15
CA VAL A 18 -23.57 3.91 2.52
C VAL A 18 -24.03 4.88 1.45
N ASP A 19 -23.85 6.17 1.70
CA ASP A 19 -24.08 7.20 0.71
C ASP A 19 -23.08 7.07 -0.46
N ARG A 20 -23.62 6.98 -1.68
CA ARG A 20 -22.85 6.85 -2.92
C ARG A 20 -22.38 8.21 -3.46
N TRP A 21 -22.96 9.31 -2.99
CA TRP A 21 -22.73 10.68 -3.47
C TRP A 21 -22.06 11.59 -2.44
N THR A 22 -21.28 11.01 -1.53
CA THR A 22 -20.40 11.81 -0.68
C THR A 22 -19.43 12.61 -1.54
N GLU A 23 -19.04 13.81 -1.09
CA GLU A 23 -18.13 14.70 -1.82
C GLU A 23 -16.88 13.95 -2.33
N LYS A 24 -16.22 13.20 -1.45
CA LYS A 24 -15.04 12.39 -1.78
C LYS A 24 -15.28 11.40 -2.93
N ARG A 25 -16.47 10.82 -3.05
CA ARG A 25 -16.82 9.89 -4.14
C ARG A 25 -17.20 10.63 -5.41
N ALA A 26 -17.99 11.69 -5.27
CA ALA A 26 -18.45 12.50 -6.39
C ALA A 26 -17.29 13.16 -7.15
N VAL A 27 -16.25 13.61 -6.44
CA VAL A 27 -15.10 14.31 -7.04
C VAL A 27 -13.86 13.42 -7.23
N PHE A 28 -13.98 12.11 -7.03
CA PHE A 28 -12.84 11.18 -7.17
C PHE A 28 -12.36 11.13 -8.63
N GLY A 29 -11.06 11.33 -8.86
CA GLY A 29 -10.41 11.20 -10.18
C GLY A 29 -10.52 12.43 -11.09
N VAL A 30 -11.14 13.53 -10.64
CA VAL A 30 -11.36 14.76 -11.44
C VAL A 30 -10.07 15.31 -12.09
N TYR A 31 -8.93 15.21 -11.40
CA TYR A 31 -7.65 15.79 -11.84
C TYR A 31 -6.61 14.77 -12.32
N ASP A 32 -6.99 13.52 -12.58
CA ASP A 32 -6.04 12.46 -12.95
C ASP A 32 -5.33 12.72 -14.28
N ASN A 33 -5.99 13.42 -15.21
CA ASN A 33 -5.48 13.77 -16.53
C ASN A 33 -4.91 15.20 -16.63
N ILE A 34 -4.63 15.85 -15.49
CA ILE A 34 -4.15 17.25 -15.46
C ILE A 34 -2.88 17.48 -16.27
N GLY A 35 -2.04 16.46 -16.46
CA GLY A 35 -0.84 16.55 -17.29
C GLY A 35 -1.19 16.79 -18.76
N ILE A 36 -2.00 15.92 -19.36
CA ILE A 36 -2.36 16.02 -20.78
C ILE A 36 -3.27 17.21 -21.10
N LEU A 37 -4.12 17.62 -20.13
CA LEU A 37 -5.05 18.74 -20.31
C LEU A 37 -4.48 20.09 -19.82
N GLY A 38 -3.33 20.10 -19.14
CA GLY A 38 -2.75 21.26 -18.47
C GLY A 38 -1.31 21.56 -18.92
N ASP A 39 -1.02 21.38 -20.21
CA ASP A 39 0.29 21.64 -20.83
C ASP A 39 1.47 20.92 -20.13
N PHE A 40 1.23 19.78 -19.52
CA PHE A 40 2.22 19.00 -18.75
C PHE A 40 2.91 19.77 -17.60
N LYS A 41 2.28 20.83 -17.07
CA LYS A 41 2.83 21.63 -15.95
C LYS A 41 2.96 20.83 -14.65
N VAL A 42 2.08 19.85 -14.44
CA VAL A 42 2.03 18.99 -13.24
C VAL A 42 1.91 17.54 -13.68
N HIS A 43 2.72 16.65 -13.11
CA HIS A 43 2.61 15.22 -13.36
C HIS A 43 1.68 14.56 -12.33
N PRO A 44 0.70 13.70 -12.71
CA PRO A 44 -0.30 13.14 -11.78
C PRO A 44 0.28 12.47 -10.53
N LYS A 45 1.47 11.85 -10.62
CA LYS A 45 2.23 11.34 -9.47
C LYS A 45 2.42 12.32 -8.31
N GLN A 46 2.41 13.63 -8.58
CA GLN A 46 2.55 14.71 -7.59
C GLN A 46 1.25 14.95 -6.81
N LEU A 47 0.10 14.53 -7.35
CA LEU A 47 -1.20 14.61 -6.70
C LEU A 47 -1.44 13.47 -5.69
N ILE A 48 -0.64 12.40 -5.76
CA ILE A 48 -0.78 11.23 -4.89
C ILE A 48 -0.29 11.58 -3.48
N VAL A 49 -1.21 11.54 -2.53
CA VAL A 49 -0.89 11.69 -1.11
C VAL A 49 -0.43 10.34 -0.55
N GLY A 50 0.72 10.33 0.11
CA GLY A 50 1.30 9.13 0.70
C GLY A 50 2.75 9.31 1.10
N PRO A 51 3.41 8.25 1.57
CA PRO A 51 4.82 8.31 1.95
C PRO A 51 5.68 8.78 0.77
N SER A 52 6.54 9.78 0.98
CA SER A 52 7.35 10.39 -0.09
C SER A 52 8.25 9.37 -0.80
N TRP A 53 8.68 8.33 -0.09
CA TRP A 53 9.47 7.23 -0.66
C TRP A 53 8.66 6.25 -1.54
N LEU A 54 7.34 6.43 -1.68
CA LEU A 54 6.45 5.65 -2.55
C LEU A 54 5.75 6.48 -3.65
N GLN A 55 5.77 7.81 -3.55
CA GLN A 55 5.09 8.66 -4.54
C GLN A 55 5.65 8.42 -5.94
N GLY A 56 4.78 8.04 -6.88
CA GLY A 56 5.15 7.74 -8.27
C GLY A 56 6.11 6.56 -8.46
N TRP A 57 6.17 5.64 -7.49
CA TRP A 57 7.07 4.49 -7.54
C TRP A 57 6.33 3.20 -7.15
N SER A 58 6.62 2.11 -7.86
CA SER A 58 6.06 0.78 -7.60
C SER A 58 7.18 -0.26 -7.51
N GLY A 59 6.98 -1.27 -6.66
CA GLY A 59 7.90 -2.38 -6.51
C GLY A 59 7.49 -3.36 -5.41
N ASN A 60 8.15 -4.52 -5.40
CA ASN A 60 7.87 -5.56 -4.42
C ASN A 60 8.28 -5.15 -3.00
N GLU A 61 7.96 -5.98 -2.01
CA GLU A 61 8.23 -5.66 -0.61
C GLU A 61 9.73 -5.43 -0.32
N LEU A 62 10.63 -6.24 -0.89
CA LEU A 62 12.06 -6.08 -0.69
C LEU A 62 12.53 -4.73 -1.23
N GLN A 63 12.09 -4.37 -2.45
CA GLN A 63 12.41 -3.09 -3.08
C GLN A 63 11.85 -1.91 -2.27
N ARG A 64 10.60 -2.01 -1.78
CA ARG A 64 10.00 -1.02 -0.87
C ARG A 64 10.81 -0.84 0.40
N CYS A 65 11.25 -1.93 1.03
CA CYS A 65 12.04 -1.87 2.26
C CYS A 65 13.41 -1.24 2.03
N LEU A 66 14.10 -1.62 0.96
CA LEU A 66 15.39 -1.04 0.57
C LEU A 66 15.27 0.47 0.28
N ARG A 67 14.20 0.86 -0.43
CA ARG A 67 13.91 2.26 -0.74
C ARG A 67 13.59 3.06 0.52
N LYS A 68 12.71 2.55 1.39
CA LYS A 68 12.41 3.18 2.69
C LYS A 68 13.69 3.40 3.50
N ARG A 69 14.52 2.36 3.63
CA ARG A 69 15.79 2.46 4.36
C ARG A 69 16.72 3.52 3.77
N LYS A 70 16.87 3.56 2.44
CA LYS A 70 17.73 4.54 1.76
C LYS A 70 17.23 5.98 1.89
N LEU A 71 15.92 6.21 1.76
CA LEU A 71 15.37 7.57 1.68
C LEU A 71 15.04 8.16 3.06
N VAL A 72 14.67 7.34 4.03
CA VAL A 72 14.19 7.82 5.33
C VAL A 72 14.82 7.10 6.52
N GLY A 73 15.74 6.15 6.30
CA GLY A 73 16.32 5.32 7.37
C GLY A 73 17.03 6.14 8.44
N ASP A 74 17.71 7.23 8.06
CA ASP A 74 18.50 8.06 8.99
C ASP A 74 17.64 8.79 10.02
N ARG A 75 16.35 8.96 9.74
CA ARG A 75 15.36 9.61 10.62
C ARG A 75 14.35 8.65 11.23
N MET A 76 14.54 7.34 11.05
CA MET A 76 13.67 6.33 11.66
C MET A 76 14.06 6.10 13.12
N PHE A 77 13.08 5.72 13.94
CA PHE A 77 13.36 5.24 15.29
C PHE A 77 14.25 3.99 15.24
N ALA A 78 15.13 3.82 16.22
CA ALA A 78 16.12 2.75 16.24
C ALA A 78 15.48 1.36 16.11
N ASP A 79 14.38 1.11 16.82
CA ASP A 79 13.65 -0.16 16.77
C ASP A 79 13.01 -0.42 15.40
N GLU A 80 12.46 0.62 14.77
CA GLU A 80 11.88 0.52 13.43
C GLU A 80 12.96 0.22 12.38
N LEU A 81 14.11 0.90 12.47
CA LEU A 81 15.24 0.66 11.57
C LEU A 81 15.81 -0.75 11.77
N HIS A 82 15.92 -1.20 13.02
CA HIS A 82 16.34 -2.56 13.36
C HIS A 82 15.39 -3.60 12.76
N ASN A 83 14.07 -3.43 12.92
CA ASN A 83 13.06 -4.31 12.35
C ASN A 83 13.04 -4.28 10.81
N LEU A 84 13.22 -3.10 10.21
CA LEU A 84 13.34 -2.95 8.76
C LEU A 84 14.55 -3.73 8.21
N ASN A 85 15.70 -3.62 8.88
CA ASN A 85 16.90 -4.37 8.52
C ASN A 85 16.72 -5.89 8.65
N LYS A 86 16.04 -6.37 9.70
CA LYS A 86 15.65 -7.78 9.83
C LYS A 86 14.76 -8.23 8.67
N ARG A 87 13.76 -7.42 8.30
CA ARG A 87 12.85 -7.73 7.19
C ARG A 87 13.58 -7.80 5.85
N ILE A 88 14.47 -6.84 5.56
CA ILE A 88 15.31 -6.86 4.35
C ILE A 88 16.15 -8.13 4.30
N ARG A 89 16.81 -8.49 5.40
CA ARG A 89 17.66 -9.69 5.48
C ARG A 89 16.86 -10.98 5.26
N TYR A 90 15.66 -11.05 5.84
CA TYR A 90 14.74 -12.17 5.63
C TYR A 90 14.32 -12.28 4.15
N LEU A 91 13.80 -11.20 3.57
CA LEU A 91 13.30 -11.19 2.19
C LEU A 91 14.41 -11.46 1.17
N TYR A 92 15.62 -10.95 1.41
CA TYR A 92 16.77 -11.25 0.56
C TYR A 92 17.09 -12.74 0.54
N LYS A 93 17.10 -13.41 1.71
CA LYS A 93 17.30 -14.86 1.77
C LYS A 93 16.15 -15.61 1.10
N TYR A 94 14.91 -15.23 1.41
CA TYR A 94 13.71 -15.90 0.88
C TYR A 94 13.67 -15.84 -0.64
N LEU A 95 13.68 -14.64 -1.24
CA LEU A 95 13.51 -14.45 -2.68
C LEU A 95 14.70 -14.98 -3.51
N ASN A 96 15.91 -15.01 -2.95
CA ASN A 96 17.12 -15.42 -3.69
C ASN A 96 17.58 -16.85 -3.41
N ARG A 97 17.02 -17.53 -2.40
CA ARG A 97 17.41 -18.91 -2.05
C ARG A 97 16.24 -19.89 -2.08
N TYR A 98 15.01 -19.41 -1.98
CA TYR A 98 13.81 -20.23 -1.95
C TYR A 98 12.90 -19.82 -3.11
N GLY A 99 12.36 -20.80 -3.83
CA GLY A 99 11.44 -20.56 -4.93
C GLY A 99 11.16 -21.83 -5.71
N LYS A 100 9.90 -22.01 -6.12
CA LYS A 100 9.48 -23.17 -6.91
C LYS A 100 9.96 -23.10 -8.36
N HIS A 101 10.07 -21.89 -8.91
CA HIS A 101 10.42 -21.63 -10.30
C HIS A 101 11.89 -21.23 -10.42
N ARG A 102 12.78 -22.15 -10.03
CA ARG A 102 14.23 -22.03 -10.21
C ARG A 102 14.76 -23.24 -10.95
#